data_AF-A0AAW8KV79-F1
#
_entry.id   AF-A0AAW8KV79-F1
#
_cell.length_a   1.000
_cell.length_b   1.000
_cell.length_c   1.000
_cell.angle_alpha   90.00
_cell.angle_beta   90.00
_cell.angle_gamma   90.00
#
_symmetry.space_group_name_H-M   'P 1'
#
loop_
_entity.id
_entity.type
_entity.pdbx_description
1 polymer ?
#
loop_
_entity_poly.entity_id
_entity_poly.type
_entity_poly.pdbx_seq_one_letter_code
_entity_poly.pdbx_strand_id
1 'polypeptide(L)'
;NKLSKMKMDWKISKAALLYRAKSLGLIDDVSYRSGYIHLKRTGEALLETEDKDIPREIPHLLENCFKALNKKRISAESIANELNISLDLLNKITQLNHQKPNTSKLQLVI
;
A
#
# COMPACT_ATOMS: atom_id res chain seq x y z
N ASN A 1 -9.92 -7.71 -24.87
CA ASN A 1 -8.51 -8.02 -24.56
C ASN A 1 -8.42 -8.63 -23.16
N LYS A 2 -7.87 -9.84 -22.97
CA LYS A 2 -7.87 -10.54 -21.65
C LYS A 2 -6.96 -9.86 -20.62
N LEU A 3 -5.83 -9.30 -21.06
CA LEU A 3 -4.84 -8.69 -20.17
C LEU A 3 -5.34 -7.37 -19.56
N SER A 4 -6.05 -6.57 -20.35
CA SER A 4 -6.76 -5.37 -19.88
C SER A 4 -7.77 -5.69 -18.77
N LYS A 5 -8.55 -6.76 -18.93
CA LYS A 5 -9.51 -7.19 -17.90
C LYS A 5 -8.79 -7.56 -16.60
N MET A 6 -7.75 -8.38 -16.68
CA MET A 6 -6.96 -8.78 -15.51
C MET A 6 -6.30 -7.58 -14.81
N LYS A 7 -5.81 -6.59 -15.57
CA LYS A 7 -5.31 -5.33 -15.02
C LYS A 7 -6.37 -4.61 -14.21
N MET A 8 -7.61 -4.50 -14.71
CA MET A 8 -8.68 -3.83 -13.97
C MET A 8 -9.10 -4.58 -12.71
N ASP A 9 -9.14 -5.92 -12.79
CA ASP A 9 -9.50 -6.77 -11.66
C ASP A 9 -8.42 -6.71 -10.55
N TRP A 10 -7.13 -6.69 -10.92
CA TRP A 10 -6.01 -6.81 -9.97
C TRP A 10 -5.32 -5.47 -9.67
N LYS A 11 -5.62 -4.43 -10.45
CA LYS A 11 -5.05 -3.07 -10.35
C LYS A 11 -3.52 -3.03 -10.43
N ILE A 12 -2.93 -3.89 -11.25
CA ILE A 12 -1.49 -3.97 -11.51
C ILE A 12 -1.18 -3.79 -13.00
N SER A 13 0.10 -3.56 -13.35
CA SER A 13 0.49 -3.41 -14.76
C SER A 13 0.36 -4.72 -15.55
N LYS A 14 0.10 -4.60 -16.85
CA LYS A 14 0.11 -5.71 -17.82
C LYS A 14 1.48 -6.41 -17.83
N ALA A 15 2.56 -5.64 -17.68
CA ALA A 15 3.91 -6.20 -17.54
C ALA A 15 4.07 -7.06 -16.27
N ALA A 16 3.54 -6.61 -15.13
CA ALA A 16 3.56 -7.38 -13.89
C ALA A 16 2.70 -8.66 -14.00
N LEU A 17 1.55 -8.59 -14.67
CA LEU A 17 0.72 -9.76 -14.97
C LEU A 17 1.47 -10.79 -15.82
N LEU A 18 2.15 -10.37 -16.88
CA LEU A 18 2.98 -11.25 -17.71
C LEU A 18 4.10 -11.91 -16.90
N TYR A 19 4.80 -11.12 -16.08
CA TYR A 19 5.84 -11.64 -15.20
C TYR A 19 5.29 -12.66 -14.21
N ARG A 20 4.13 -12.37 -13.59
CA ARG A 20 3.49 -13.27 -12.63
C ARG A 20 3.03 -14.56 -13.28
N ALA A 21 2.41 -14.47 -14.46
CA ALA A 21 1.98 -15.65 -15.22
C ALA A 21 3.16 -16.57 -15.56
N LYS A 22 4.31 -15.99 -15.96
CA LYS A 22 5.56 -16.72 -16.16
C LYS A 22 6.04 -17.39 -14.87
N SER A 23 6.08 -16.63 -13.77
CA SER A 23 6.54 -17.13 -12.46
C SER A 23 5.71 -18.31 -11.92
N LEU A 24 4.45 -18.40 -12.33
CA LEU A 24 3.51 -19.46 -11.96
C LEU A 24 3.53 -20.64 -12.95
N GLY A 25 4.33 -20.58 -14.01
CA GLY A 25 4.35 -21.61 -15.05
C GLY A 25 3.10 -21.63 -15.95
N LEU A 26 2.28 -20.57 -15.93
CA LEU A 26 1.06 -20.48 -16.76
C LEU A 26 1.36 -20.15 -18.22
N ILE A 27 2.52 -19.54 -18.47
CA ILE A 27 3.04 -19.24 -19.81
C ILE A 27 4.53 -19.58 -19.84
N ASP A 28 5.02 -19.91 -21.03
CA ASP A 28 6.43 -20.18 -21.29
C ASP A 28 7.24 -18.90 -21.56
N ASP A 29 8.56 -19.05 -21.65
CA ASP A 29 9.49 -17.95 -21.94
C ASP A 29 9.21 -17.26 -23.28
N VAL A 30 8.76 -18.02 -24.28
CA VAL A 30 8.45 -17.50 -25.62
C VAL A 30 7.22 -16.59 -25.56
N SER A 31 6.14 -17.04 -24.93
CA SER A 31 4.90 -16.29 -24.75
C SER A 31 5.12 -15.04 -23.89
N TYR A 32 5.90 -15.16 -22.82
CA TYR A 32 6.27 -14.01 -21.99
C TYR A 32 7.01 -12.93 -22.80
N ARG A 33 8.06 -13.33 -23.56
CA ARG A 33 8.84 -12.40 -24.40
C ARG A 33 7.96 -11.75 -25.47
N SER A 34 7.15 -12.54 -26.16
CA SER A 34 6.21 -12.05 -27.17
C SER A 34 5.24 -11.01 -26.59
N GLY A 35 4.64 -11.31 -25.43
CA GLY A 35 3.74 -10.39 -24.73
C GLY A 35 4.44 -9.09 -24.34
N TYR A 36 5.65 -9.16 -23.80
CA TYR A 36 6.41 -7.98 -23.42
C TYR A 36 6.83 -7.12 -24.63
N ILE A 37 7.26 -7.76 -25.73
CA ILE A 37 7.57 -7.07 -27.00
C ILE A 37 6.32 -6.35 -27.53
N HIS A 38 5.15 -6.99 -27.45
CA HIS A 38 3.90 -6.36 -27.84
C HIS A 38 3.64 -5.07 -27.06
N LEU A 39 3.78 -5.09 -25.74
CA LEU A 39 3.64 -3.90 -24.88
C LEU A 39 4.63 -2.79 -25.28
N LYS A 40 5.88 -3.13 -25.60
CA LYS A 40 6.88 -2.15 -26.05
C LYS A 40 6.50 -1.53 -27.40
N ARG A 41 6.03 -2.34 -28.34
CA ARG A 41 5.64 -1.89 -29.69
C ARG A 41 4.40 -0.99 -29.68
N THR A 42 3.46 -1.23 -28.76
CA THR A 42 2.24 -0.43 -28.64
C THR A 42 2.38 0.77 -27.70
N GLY A 43 3.53 0.94 -27.05
CA GLY A 43 3.74 1.98 -26.04
C GLY A 43 3.17 1.66 -24.65
N GLU A 44 2.44 0.56 -24.51
CA GLU A 44 1.83 0.14 -23.24
C GLU A 44 2.86 -0.29 -22.18
N ALA A 45 4.12 -0.51 -22.56
CA ALA A 45 5.18 -0.71 -21.57
C ALA A 45 5.57 0.56 -20.81
N LEU A 46 5.16 1.74 -21.28
CA LEU A 46 5.43 3.04 -20.64
C LEU A 46 4.19 3.62 -19.99
N LEU A 47 3.05 3.59 -20.69
CA LEU A 47 1.77 4.09 -20.20
C LEU A 47 0.67 3.17 -20.72
N GLU A 48 0.00 2.47 -19.82
CA GLU A 48 -1.06 1.53 -20.18
C GLU A 48 -2.37 2.29 -20.37
N THR A 49 -3.17 1.85 -21.34
CA THR A 49 -4.43 2.52 -21.72
C THR A 49 -5.37 2.74 -20.53
N GLU A 50 -5.39 1.78 -19.60
CA GLU A 50 -6.28 1.76 -18.45
C GLU A 50 -5.69 2.41 -17.18
N ASP A 51 -4.46 2.93 -17.21
CA ASP A 51 -3.82 3.55 -16.02
C ASP A 51 -4.65 4.72 -15.47
N LYS A 52 -5.27 5.50 -16.35
CA LYS A 52 -6.15 6.63 -15.99
C LYS A 52 -7.41 6.20 -15.24
N ASP A 53 -7.82 4.94 -15.40
CA ASP A 53 -9.06 4.40 -14.84
C ASP A 53 -8.83 3.72 -13.47
N ILE A 54 -7.56 3.55 -13.07
CA ILE A 54 -7.18 2.96 -11.79
C ILE A 54 -6.89 4.09 -10.78
N PRO A 55 -7.71 4.24 -9.72
CA PRO A 55 -7.44 5.24 -8.69
C PRO A 55 -6.17 4.88 -7.93
N ARG A 56 -5.46 5.91 -7.44
CA ARG A 56 -4.30 5.70 -6.57
C ARG A 56 -4.73 4.98 -5.29
N GLU A 57 -3.97 3.95 -4.92
CA GLU A 57 -4.16 3.25 -3.65
C GLU A 57 -3.81 4.17 -2.47
N ILE A 58 -4.61 4.09 -1.41
CA ILE A 58 -4.38 4.78 -0.15
C ILE A 58 -3.88 3.74 0.85
N PRO A 59 -2.70 3.94 1.48
CA PRO A 59 -2.16 2.98 2.44
C PRO A 59 -2.98 3.00 3.74
N HIS A 60 -3.63 1.89 4.08
CA HIS A 60 -4.42 1.76 5.31
C HIS A 60 -3.80 0.81 6.36
N LEU A 61 -2.73 0.08 6.02
CA LEU A 61 -2.17 -0.95 6.89
C LEU A 61 -1.75 -0.39 8.25
N LEU A 62 -0.93 0.67 8.25
CA LEU A 62 -0.45 1.29 9.49
C LEU A 62 -1.60 1.84 10.34
N GLU A 63 -2.55 2.54 9.71
CA GLU A 63 -3.74 3.06 10.39
C GLU A 63 -4.50 1.93 11.11
N ASN A 64 -4.71 0.80 10.43
CA ASN A 64 -5.37 -0.37 10.99
C ASN A 64 -4.56 -1.01 12.12
N CYS A 65 -3.24 -1.08 11.99
CA CYS A 65 -2.35 -1.57 13.05
C CYS A 65 -2.44 -0.70 14.31
N PHE A 66 -2.34 0.63 14.19
CA PHE A 66 -2.49 1.54 15.33
C PHE A 66 -3.89 1.44 15.97
N LYS A 67 -4.95 1.31 15.16
CA LYS A 67 -6.31 1.06 15.69
C LYS A 67 -6.38 -0.25 16.48
N ALA A 68 -5.75 -1.31 16.00
CA ALA A 68 -5.71 -2.61 16.68
C ALA A 68 -4.89 -2.58 17.98
N LEU A 69 -3.74 -1.89 17.97
CA LEU A 69 -2.88 -1.71 19.14
C LEU A 69 -3.57 -0.84 20.21
N ASN A 70 -4.26 0.22 19.78
CA ASN A 70 -5.01 1.08 20.70
C ASN A 70 -6.13 0.32 21.42
N LYS A 71 -6.80 -0.65 20.75
CA LYS A 71 -7.76 -1.56 21.40
C LYS A 71 -7.12 -2.43 22.49
N LYS A 72 -5.81 -2.70 22.40
CA LYS A 72 -5.00 -3.39 23.41
C LYS A 72 -4.36 -2.42 24.43
N ARG A 73 -4.81 -1.16 24.45
CA ARG A 73 -4.27 -0.08 25.31
C ARG A 73 -2.81 0.27 25.05
N ILE A 74 -2.30 -0.06 23.86
CA ILE A 74 -0.98 0.39 23.39
C ILE A 74 -1.19 1.66 22.58
N SER A 75 -0.80 2.81 23.14
CA SER A 75 -0.95 4.12 22.50
C SER A 75 0.18 4.40 21.52
N ALA A 76 -0.06 5.30 20.56
CA ALA A 76 1.00 5.78 19.67
C ALA A 76 2.16 6.45 20.42
N GLU A 77 1.88 7.07 21.58
CA GLU A 77 2.92 7.65 22.43
C GLU A 77 3.78 6.57 23.10
N SER A 78 3.18 5.47 23.55
CA SER A 78 3.93 4.30 24.05
C SER A 78 4.87 3.74 22.99
N ILE A 79 4.39 3.64 21.74
CA ILE A 79 5.18 3.16 20.60
C ILE A 79 6.31 4.14 20.29
N ALA A 80 6.04 5.45 20.28
CA ALA A 80 7.07 6.46 20.06
C ALA A 80 8.17 6.38 21.12
N ASN A 81 7.80 6.21 22.39
CA ASN A 81 8.74 6.05 23.50
C ASN A 81 9.59 4.78 23.36
N GLU A 82 8.98 3.64 23.02
CA GLU A 82 9.69 2.37 22.81
C GLU A 82 10.69 2.45 21.64
N LEU A 83 10.32 3.18 20.58
CA LEU A 83 11.17 3.44 19.43
C LEU A 83 12.20 4.57 19.67
N ASN A 84 12.21 5.20 20.85
CA ASN A 84 13.07 6.35 21.19
C ASN A 84 12.94 7.53 20.20
N ILE A 85 11.71 7.81 19.75
CA ILE A 85 11.40 8.95 18.88
C ILE A 85 10.29 9.82 19.47
N SER A 86 10.19 11.07 19.01
CA SER A 86 9.07 11.92 19.37
C SER A 86 7.77 11.47 18.69
N LEU A 87 6.63 11.72 19.33
CA LEU A 87 5.30 11.50 18.72
C LEU A 87 5.13 12.30 17.42
N ASP A 88 5.73 13.49 17.36
CA ASP A 88 5.75 14.33 16.15
C ASP A 88 6.49 13.64 14.99
N LEU A 89 7.67 13.09 15.26
CA LEU A 89 8.42 12.33 14.25
C LEU A 89 7.64 11.08 13.82
N LEU A 90 7.02 10.36 14.76
CA LEU A 90 6.18 9.20 14.46
C LEU A 90 5.02 9.58 13.52
N ASN A 91 4.29 10.66 13.83
CA ASN A 91 3.21 11.19 13.00
C ASN A 91 3.72 11.57 11.60
N LYS A 92 4.90 12.19 11.51
CA LYS A 92 5.52 12.59 10.24
C LYS A 92 5.89 11.40 9.35
N ILE A 93 6.50 10.35 9.92
CA ILE A 93 6.93 9.17 9.13
C ILE A 93 5.75 8.26 8.75
N THR A 94 4.72 8.20 9.60
CA THR A 94 3.51 7.41 9.35
C THR A 94 2.47 8.15 8.53
N GLN A 95 2.59 9.49 8.42
CA GLN A 95 1.57 10.38 7.85
C GLN A 95 0.21 10.26 8.57
N LEU A 96 0.24 9.93 9.87
CA LEU A 96 -0.93 9.80 10.74
C LEU A 96 -0.92 10.91 11.79
N ASN A 97 -2.11 11.28 12.27
CA ASN A 97 -2.28 12.32 13.28
C ASN A 97 -2.69 11.70 14.62
N HIS A 98 -1.71 11.16 15.36
CA HIS A 98 -1.93 10.69 16.73
C HIS A 98 -1.79 11.85 17.71
N GLN A 99 -2.80 12.02 18.57
CA GLN A 99 -2.78 13.01 19.65
C GLN A 99 -2.17 12.39 20.91
N LYS A 100 -1.47 13.22 21.70
CA LYS A 100 -1.11 12.83 23.06
C LYS A 100 -2.40 12.57 23.85
N PRO A 101 -2.47 11.51 24.68
CA PRO A 101 -3.58 11.30 25.58
C PRO A 101 -3.77 12.56 26.43
N ASN A 102 -4.99 13.08 26.46
CA ASN A 102 -5.30 14.31 27.15
C ASN A 102 -5.17 14.08 28.67
N THR A 103 -4.04 14.49 29.26
CA THR A 103 -3.82 14.53 30.71
C THR A 103 -4.55 15.74 31.32
N SER A 104 -5.81 15.95 30.94
CA SER A 104 -6.68 16.88 31.64
C SER A 104 -6.81 16.38 33.06
N LYS A 105 -6.19 17.14 33.98
CA LYS A 105 -6.16 16.96 35.43
C LYS A 105 -7.27 16.01 35.91
N LEU A 106 -6.88 14.82 36.37
CA LEU A 106 -7.67 14.11 37.37
C LEU A 106 -7.77 15.07 38.57
N GLN A 107 -8.78 15.94 38.59
CA GLN A 107 -9.18 16.59 39.81
C GLN A 107 -9.69 15.47 40.71
N LEU A 108 -8.80 15.00 41.58
CA LEU A 108 -9.17 14.24 42.76
C LEU A 108 -10.17 15.12 43.53
N VAL A 109 -11.45 14.84 43.34
CA VAL A 109 -12.49 15.31 44.25
C VAL A 109 -12.30 14.47 45.50
N ILE A 110 -11.54 15.03 46.45
CA ILE A 110 -11.43 14.54 47.83
C ILE A 110 -12.59 15.18 48.61
#